data_AF-A0A7C4FTH8-F1
#
_entry.id   AF-A0A7C4FTH8-F1
#
_cell.length_a   1.000
_cell.length_b   1.000
_cell.length_c   1.000
_cell.angle_alpha   90.00
_cell.angle_beta   90.00
_cell.angle_gamma   90.00
#
_symmetry.space_group_name_H-M   'P 1'
#
loop_
_entity.id
_entity.type
_entity.pdbx_description
1 polymer ?
#
loop_
_entity_poly.entity_id
_entity_poly.type
_entity_poly.pdbx_seq_one_letter_code
_entity_poly.pdbx_strand_id
1 'polypeptide(L)'
;MIESNNRRFLYIMLIALTLCFTITFIMGCSGKKPIESTQMMPKRPSGASSGKMTLGIMYFDNNTLSKDHDSLDRLRMGIVGALITELSKVQNLIVVEREKIDDLRKEIEMQWQGDGFDQQTVQKFGKLLGAQT
;
A
#
# COMPACT_ATOMS: atom_id res chain seq x y z
N MET A 1 -64.39 15.70 10.50
CA MET A 1 -63.85 16.24 9.22
C MET A 1 -62.32 16.19 9.10
N ILE A 2 -61.57 15.62 10.06
CA ILE A 2 -60.08 15.61 10.07
C ILE A 2 -59.48 14.32 9.48
N GLU A 3 -60.21 13.20 9.55
CA GLU A 3 -59.68 11.87 9.19
C GLU A 3 -59.49 11.64 7.68
N SER A 4 -60.30 12.31 6.84
CA SER A 4 -60.19 12.26 5.37
C SER A 4 -58.93 12.97 4.85
N ASN A 5 -58.55 14.08 5.49
CA ASN A 5 -57.39 14.87 5.07
C ASN A 5 -56.07 14.13 5.35
N ASN A 6 -56.00 13.38 6.46
CA ASN A 6 -54.81 12.61 6.83
C ASN A 6 -54.60 11.40 5.90
N ARG A 7 -55.67 10.73 5.45
CA ARG A 7 -55.54 9.65 4.46
C ARG A 7 -55.08 10.17 3.10
N ARG A 8 -55.56 11.34 2.68
CA ARG A 8 -55.09 12.00 1.43
C ARG A 8 -53.62 12.40 1.53
N PHE A 9 -53.19 12.94 2.68
CA PHE A 9 -51.77 13.22 2.94
C PHE A 9 -50.91 11.95 2.95
N LEU A 10 -51.41 10.86 3.54
CA LEU A 10 -50.71 9.58 3.56
C LEU A 10 -50.51 9.02 2.14
N TYR A 11 -51.53 9.08 1.28
CA TYR A 11 -51.42 8.62 -0.11
C TYR A 11 -50.48 9.49 -0.94
N ILE A 12 -50.48 10.81 -0.76
CA ILE A 12 -49.57 11.72 -1.46
C ILE A 12 -48.11 11.45 -1.03
N MET A 13 -47.85 11.21 0.25
CA MET A 13 -46.52 10.83 0.74
C MET A 13 -46.06 9.48 0.20
N LEU A 14 -46.96 8.49 0.10
CA LEU A 14 -46.66 7.16 -0.43
C LEU A 14 -46.37 7.19 -1.94
N ILE A 15 -47.10 8.01 -2.70
CA ILE A 15 -46.84 8.25 -4.13
C ILE A 15 -45.53 9.02 -4.34
N ALA A 16 -45.23 10.01 -3.50
CA ALA A 16 -43.96 10.75 -3.57
C ALA A 16 -42.75 9.85 -3.25
N LEU A 17 -42.87 8.95 -2.27
CA LEU A 17 -41.80 8.02 -1.89
C LEU A 17 -41.53 6.99 -3.01
N THR A 18 -42.57 6.49 -3.66
CA THR A 18 -42.46 5.53 -4.77
C THR A 18 -41.91 6.18 -6.06
N LEU A 19 -42.29 7.43 -6.36
CA LEU A 19 -41.67 8.21 -7.44
C LEU A 19 -40.20 8.51 -7.17
N CYS A 20 -39.83 8.85 -5.93
CA CYS A 20 -38.44 9.13 -5.56
C CYS A 20 -37.54 7.88 -5.69
N PHE A 21 -38.04 6.71 -5.26
CA PHE A 21 -37.31 5.45 -5.38
C PHE A 21 -37.11 4.99 -6.83
N THR A 22 -38.12 5.19 -7.68
CA THR A 22 -38.03 4.82 -9.11
C THR A 22 -37.11 5.76 -9.89
N ILE A 23 -37.12 7.07 -9.59
CA ILE A 23 -36.21 8.04 -10.23
C ILE A 23 -34.75 7.75 -9.85
N THR A 24 -34.47 7.39 -8.59
CA THR A 24 -33.12 7.05 -8.14
C THR A 24 -32.61 5.73 -8.76
N PHE A 25 -33.50 4.77 -9.05
CA PHE A 25 -33.12 3.49 -9.66
C PHE A 25 -32.78 3.61 -11.16
N ILE A 26 -33.44 4.50 -11.90
CA ILE A 26 -33.20 4.64 -13.36
C ILE A 26 -31.93 5.47 -13.65
N MET A 27 -31.47 6.30 -12.72
CA MET A 27 -30.25 7.13 -12.86
C MET A 27 -28.97 6.48 -12.28
N GLY A 28 -28.96 5.16 -12.13
CA GLY A 28 -27.88 4.40 -11.50
C GLY A 28 -27.09 3.48 -12.42
N CYS A 29 -26.87 3.81 -13.70
CA CYS A 29 -25.91 3.09 -14.57
C CYS A 29 -25.41 3.97 -15.73
N SER A 30 -24.38 4.78 -15.50
CA SER A 30 -23.53 5.26 -16.59
C SER A 30 -22.08 5.33 -16.14
N GLY A 31 -21.24 4.49 -16.75
CA GLY A 31 -19.79 4.69 -16.76
C GLY A 31 -18.91 3.61 -16.13
N LYS A 32 -19.22 2.31 -16.28
CA LYS A 32 -18.14 1.30 -16.23
C LYS A 32 -17.58 1.14 -17.63
N LYS A 33 -16.42 1.78 -17.87
CA LYS A 33 -15.59 1.46 -19.05
C LYS A 33 -15.28 -0.04 -19.01
N PRO A 34 -15.32 -0.76 -20.13
CA PRO A 34 -14.95 -2.17 -20.16
C PRO A 34 -13.50 -2.29 -19.66
N ILE A 35 -13.34 -2.91 -18.49
CA ILE A 35 -12.04 -3.37 -18.02
C ILE A 35 -11.79 -4.64 -18.82
N GLU A 36 -11.11 -4.47 -19.95
CA GLU A 36 -10.49 -5.56 -20.68
C GLU A 36 -9.44 -6.18 -19.77
N SER A 37 -9.79 -7.28 -19.10
CA SER A 37 -8.84 -8.12 -18.37
C SER A 37 -8.05 -8.99 -19.35
N THR A 38 -7.43 -8.37 -20.34
CA THR A 38 -6.16 -8.86 -20.85
C THR A 38 -5.15 -8.45 -19.78
N GLN A 39 -4.82 -9.38 -18.88
CA GLN A 39 -3.69 -9.27 -17.98
C GLN A 39 -2.41 -9.22 -18.84
N MET A 40 -2.17 -8.06 -19.47
CA MET A 40 -0.86 -7.68 -19.95
C MET A 40 -0.02 -7.57 -18.68
N MET A 41 0.79 -8.61 -18.46
CA MET A 41 1.90 -8.59 -17.51
C MET A 41 2.51 -7.19 -17.54
N PRO A 42 2.81 -6.54 -16.40
CA PRO A 42 3.52 -5.27 -16.43
C PRO A 42 4.77 -5.50 -17.28
N LYS A 43 4.81 -4.90 -18.49
CA LYS A 43 5.97 -4.96 -19.36
C LYS A 43 7.08 -4.33 -18.55
N ARG A 44 7.92 -5.18 -17.97
CA ARG A 44 9.09 -4.79 -17.18
C ARG A 44 9.78 -3.73 -18.03
N PRO A 45 10.01 -2.50 -17.53
CA PRO A 45 10.69 -1.49 -18.33
C PRO A 45 12.03 -2.10 -18.73
N SER A 46 12.12 -2.52 -19.99
CA SER A 46 13.34 -2.92 -20.66
C SER A 46 14.10 -1.64 -20.98
N GLY A 47 14.36 -0.85 -19.95
CA GLY A 47 15.44 0.10 -19.95
C GLY A 47 16.67 -0.70 -19.60
N ALA A 48 17.51 -0.96 -20.59
CA ALA A 48 18.94 -1.11 -20.32
C ALA A 48 19.41 0.23 -19.72
N SER A 49 19.18 0.42 -18.42
CA SER A 49 19.88 1.44 -17.68
C SER A 49 21.24 0.84 -17.39
N SER A 50 22.28 1.52 -17.86
CA SER A 50 23.65 1.38 -17.33
C SER A 50 23.72 1.87 -15.87
N GLY A 51 22.69 1.56 -15.07
CA GLY A 51 22.49 1.99 -13.69
C GLY A 51 22.64 0.82 -12.74
N LYS A 52 23.04 1.11 -11.51
CA LYS A 52 23.18 0.09 -10.46
C LYS A 52 21.83 -0.57 -10.20
N MET A 53 21.82 -1.89 -10.07
CA MET A 53 20.64 -2.69 -9.76
C MET A 53 20.45 -2.75 -8.24
N THR A 54 19.28 -2.38 -7.74
CA THR A 54 18.97 -2.46 -6.31
C THR A 54 18.42 -3.84 -5.96
N LEU A 55 19.00 -4.49 -4.95
CA LEU A 55 18.59 -5.78 -4.44
C LEU A 55 18.17 -5.65 -2.97
N GLY A 56 16.90 -5.97 -2.70
CA GLY A 56 16.40 -6.08 -1.33
C GLY A 56 16.64 -7.48 -0.78
N ILE A 57 17.27 -7.58 0.39
CA ILE A 57 17.46 -8.85 1.11
C ILE A 57 16.51 -8.86 2.30
N MET A 58 15.85 -10.00 2.46
CA MET A 58 14.99 -10.32 3.61
C MET A 58 15.64 -11.44 4.41
N TYR A 59 15.44 -11.42 5.72
CA TYR A 59 15.78 -12.57 6.55
C TYR A 59 14.86 -13.74 6.17
N PHE A 60 15.41 -14.95 6.21
CA PHE A 60 14.64 -16.17 5.95
C PHE A 60 14.17 -16.78 7.26
N ASP A 61 13.02 -17.44 7.24
CA ASP A 61 12.51 -18.14 8.43
C ASP A 61 13.08 -19.56 8.52
N ASN A 62 13.54 -19.92 9.72
CA ASN A 62 13.89 -21.30 10.01
C ASN A 62 12.62 -22.12 10.21
N ASN A 63 12.30 -22.98 9.25
CA ASN A 63 11.12 -23.85 9.28
C ASN A 63 11.48 -25.30 9.63
N THR A 64 12.62 -25.53 10.28
CA THR A 64 13.11 -26.88 10.60
C THR A 64 12.23 -27.54 11.66
N LEU A 65 11.66 -28.70 11.35
CA LEU A 65 10.80 -29.47 12.27
C LEU A 65 11.56 -30.40 13.24
N SER A 66 12.89 -30.32 13.23
CA SER A 66 13.78 -31.20 14.02
C SER A 66 14.13 -30.58 15.37
N LYS A 67 14.64 -31.40 16.31
CA LYS A 67 15.10 -30.93 17.64
C LYS A 67 16.21 -29.87 17.58
N ASP A 68 16.89 -29.77 16.44
CA ASP A 68 17.96 -28.81 16.19
C ASP A 68 17.47 -27.44 15.72
N HIS A 69 16.16 -27.19 15.72
CA HIS A 69 15.59 -25.90 15.32
C HIS A 69 16.32 -24.71 15.97
N ASP A 70 16.48 -24.73 17.30
CA ASP A 70 17.07 -23.62 18.04
C ASP A 70 18.57 -23.44 17.79
N SER A 71 19.28 -24.53 17.48
CA SER A 71 20.71 -24.46 17.13
C SER A 71 20.91 -23.88 15.73
N LEU A 72 20.02 -24.22 14.79
CA LEU A 72 20.03 -23.74 13.42
C LEU A 72 19.50 -22.31 13.27
N ASP A 73 18.66 -21.83 14.20
CA ASP A 73 18.12 -20.47 14.11
C ASP A 73 19.22 -19.40 14.16
N ARG A 74 20.35 -19.69 14.79
CA ARG A 74 21.54 -18.83 14.78
C ARG A 74 22.14 -18.63 13.37
N LEU A 75 22.00 -19.62 12.49
CA LEU A 75 22.49 -19.53 11.11
C LEU A 75 21.68 -18.55 10.27
N ARG A 76 20.46 -18.20 10.71
CA ARG A 76 19.62 -17.19 10.06
C ARG A 76 20.35 -15.88 9.86
N MET A 77 20.92 -15.36 10.95
CA MET A 77 21.68 -14.11 10.89
C MET A 77 23.03 -14.28 10.20
N GLY A 78 23.71 -15.41 10.43
CA GLY A 78 25.03 -15.68 9.85
C GLY A 78 25.02 -15.75 8.32
N ILE A 79 24.05 -16.46 7.75
CA ILE A 79 23.92 -16.63 6.29
C ILE A 79 23.51 -15.30 5.64
N VAL A 80 22.57 -14.57 6.24
CA VAL A 80 22.14 -13.26 5.71
C VAL A 80 23.30 -12.26 5.73
N GLY A 81 24.04 -12.18 6.84
CA GLY A 81 25.21 -11.31 6.95
C GLY A 81 26.31 -11.65 5.94
N ALA A 82 26.60 -12.93 5.73
CA ALA A 82 27.56 -13.37 4.72
C ALA A 82 27.10 -13.00 3.30
N LEU A 83 25.81 -13.20 3.00
CA LEU A 83 25.23 -12.90 1.69
C LEU A 83 25.23 -11.39 1.41
N ILE A 84 24.85 -10.56 2.37
CA ILE A 84 24.96 -9.09 2.28
C ILE A 84 26.41 -8.68 2.02
N THR A 85 27.36 -9.25 2.77
CA THR A 85 28.78 -8.91 2.66
C THR A 85 29.33 -9.23 1.27
N GLU A 86 29.04 -10.41 0.73
CA GLU A 86 29.51 -10.79 -0.60
C GLU A 86 28.83 -9.98 -1.71
N LEU A 87 27.51 -9.78 -1.62
CA LEU A 87 26.78 -9.03 -2.65
C LEU A 87 27.11 -7.53 -2.63
N SER A 88 27.49 -6.97 -1.48
CA SER A 88 27.92 -5.57 -1.36
C SER A 88 29.23 -5.28 -2.09
N LYS A 89 30.05 -6.31 -2.39
CA LYS A 89 31.29 -6.15 -3.17
C LYS A 89 31.02 -5.95 -4.66
N VAL A 90 29.81 -6.26 -5.14
CA VAL A 90 29.44 -6.11 -6.55
C VAL A 90 29.14 -4.65 -6.84
N GLN A 91 30.01 -3.98 -7.61
CA GLN A 91 29.95 -2.54 -7.87
C GLN A 91 28.65 -2.05 -8.54
N ASN A 92 27.98 -2.95 -9.27
CA ASN A 92 26.73 -2.67 -9.97
C ASN A 92 25.48 -3.08 -9.17
N LEU A 93 25.63 -3.48 -7.89
CA LEU A 93 24.52 -3.79 -6.99
C LEU A 93 24.44 -2.76 -5.87
N ILE A 94 23.22 -2.33 -5.55
CA ILE A 94 22.90 -1.60 -4.32
C ILE A 94 22.14 -2.59 -3.43
N VAL A 95 22.76 -3.03 -2.36
CA VAL A 95 22.16 -4.00 -1.43
C VAL A 95 21.42 -3.26 -0.33
N VAL A 96 20.15 -3.63 -0.09
CA VAL A 96 19.28 -3.03 0.93
C VAL A 96 18.72 -4.11 1.84
N GLU A 97 18.95 -3.97 3.14
CA GLU A 97 18.29 -4.79 4.17
C GLU A 97 16.88 -4.25 4.42
N ARG A 98 15.85 -5.00 4.02
CA ARG A 98 14.47 -4.50 4.05
C ARG A 98 13.96 -4.28 5.47
N GLU A 99 14.25 -5.21 6.38
CA GLU A 99 13.82 -5.10 7.79
C GLU A 99 14.37 -3.84 8.46
N LYS A 100 15.65 -3.52 8.22
CA LYS A 100 16.29 -2.32 8.75
C LYS A 100 15.66 -1.03 8.22
N ILE A 101 15.24 -1.02 6.95
CA ILE A 101 14.52 0.13 6.38
C ILE A 101 13.14 0.27 7.02
N ASP A 102 12.44 -0.84 7.26
CA ASP A 102 11.12 -0.80 7.89
C ASP A 102 11.18 -0.35 9.35
N ASP A 103 12.22 -0.74 10.10
CA ASP A 103 12.42 -0.29 11.47
C ASP A 103 12.81 1.18 11.54
N LEU A 104 13.72 1.63 10.66
CA LEU A 104 14.03 3.06 10.52
C LEU A 104 12.79 3.86 10.10
N ARG A 105 11.94 3.32 9.21
CA ARG A 105 10.69 3.97 8.81
C ARG A 105 9.74 4.12 9.98
N LYS A 106 9.56 3.09 10.81
CA LYS A 106 8.74 3.16 12.03
C LYS A 106 9.31 4.20 13.00
N GLU A 107 10.63 4.24 13.18
CA GLU A 107 11.29 5.23 14.03
C GLU A 107 11.03 6.67 13.54
N ILE A 108 11.20 6.91 12.24
CA ILE A 108 10.90 8.20 11.61
C ILE A 108 9.41 8.53 11.80
N GLU A 109 8.50 7.58 11.57
CA GLU A 109 7.05 7.77 11.75
C GLU A 109 6.70 8.11 13.22
N MET A 110 7.36 7.48 14.19
CA MET A 110 7.22 7.81 15.61
C MET A 110 7.74 9.22 15.92
N GLN A 111 8.87 9.63 15.32
CA GLN A 111 9.39 11.00 15.46
C GLN A 111 8.43 12.04 14.84
N TRP A 112 7.75 11.70 13.74
CA TRP A 112 6.81 12.57 13.03
C TRP A 112 5.55 12.90 13.82
N GLN A 113 5.19 12.05 14.79
CA GLN A 113 4.03 12.27 15.65
C GLN A 113 4.28 13.28 16.79
N GLY A 114 5.51 13.81 16.91
CA GLY A 114 5.83 14.89 17.85
C GLY A 114 5.46 16.28 17.30
N ASP A 115 4.93 17.14 18.18
CA ASP A 115 4.65 18.57 17.90
C ASP A 115 5.97 19.34 17.64
N GLY A 116 6.50 19.31 16.42
CA GLY A 116 7.81 19.94 16.19
C GLY A 116 8.36 20.04 14.77
N PHE A 117 7.57 19.83 13.71
CA PHE A 117 8.08 20.01 12.35
C PHE A 117 7.69 21.37 11.75
N ASP A 118 8.70 22.19 11.49
CA ASP A 118 8.55 23.37 10.64
C ASP A 118 8.14 22.97 9.20
N GLN A 119 7.22 23.71 8.60
CA GLN A 119 6.66 23.42 7.28
C GLN A 119 7.75 23.34 6.18
N GLN A 120 8.87 24.04 6.36
CA GLN A 120 10.01 23.97 5.45
C GLN A 120 10.70 22.60 5.47
N THR A 121 10.73 21.93 6.61
CA THR A 121 11.31 20.59 6.78
C THR A 121 10.43 19.54 6.11
N VAL A 122 9.10 19.65 6.27
CA VAL A 122 8.13 18.75 5.64
C VAL A 122 8.21 18.83 4.10
N GLN A 123 8.33 20.02 3.52
CA GLN A 123 8.45 20.16 2.06
C GLN A 123 9.77 19.63 1.49
N LYS A 124 10.90 19.85 2.19
CA LYS A 124 12.19 19.29 1.78
C LYS A 124 12.19 17.77 1.87
N PHE A 125 11.59 17.22 2.93
CA PHE A 125 11.48 15.79 3.13
C PHE A 125 10.55 15.13 2.09
N GLY A 126 9.42 15.76 1.78
CA GLY A 126 8.51 15.32 0.71
C GLY A 126 9.22 15.21 -0.64
N LYS A 127 10.07 16.18 -0.99
CA LYS A 127 10.88 16.13 -2.22
C LYS A 127 11.91 15.00 -2.22
N LEU A 128 12.53 14.69 -1.07
CA LEU A 128 13.49 13.59 -0.94
C LEU A 128 12.84 12.21 -1.06
N LEU A 129 11.59 12.07 -0.60
CA LEU A 129 10.80 10.85 -0.75
C LEU A 129 10.06 10.75 -2.10
N GLY A 130 10.23 11.72 -2.99
CA GLY A 130 9.64 11.70 -4.33
C GLY A 130 8.17 12.13 -4.38
N ALA A 131 7.64 12.78 -3.34
CA ALA A 131 6.34 13.43 -3.42
C ALA A 131 6.43 14.62 -4.37
N GLN A 132 5.67 14.59 -5.46
CA GLN A 132 5.47 15.75 -6.32
C GLN A 132 4.53 16.71 -5.60
N THR A 133 5.00 17.94 -5.39
CA THR A 133 4.25 19.05 -4.79
C THR A 133 3.15 19.55 -5.71
#